data_AF-A0A947WLD1-F1
#
_entry.id   AF-A0A947WLD1-F1
#
_cell.length_a   1.000
_cell.length_b   1.000
_cell.length_c   1.000
_cell.angle_alpha   90.00
_cell.angle_beta   90.00
_cell.angle_gamma   90.00
#
_symmetry.space_group_name_H-M   'P 1'
#
loop_
_entity.id
_entity.type
_entity.pdbx_description
1 polymer ?
#
loop_
_entity_poly.entity_id
_entity_poly.type
_entity_poly.pdbx_seq_one_letter_code
_entity_poly.pdbx_strand_id
1 'polypeptide(L)'
;MYFTHSLAGAVTTKLVLDKNEGIFSKLEKDILWFVGITASVFPDFDLIIYFLNPNATSHRQWITHSVVLYAFASLILLSFGFFYKKKEKFGRQFYMSMALVFILGVVTHLILDYLVGGVTIFLPFNRFVYGYPIETHHGGNWITDYVSSWYMFIEGALAAGFLLILKSIKNTIGKLLPIFYVGISIFAASLISMFMV
;
A
#
# COMPACT_ATOMS: atom_id res chain seq x y z
N MET A 1 -6.66 -4.96 5.36
CA MET A 1 -7.52 -3.75 5.28
C MET A 1 -7.86 -3.53 3.81
N TYR A 2 -8.72 -2.59 3.43
CA TYR A 2 -9.05 -2.40 1.99
C TYR A 2 -9.04 -0.93 1.55
N PHE A 3 -9.28 -0.01 2.47
CA PHE A 3 -9.49 1.41 2.23
C PHE A 3 -8.35 2.28 2.75
N THR A 4 -7.58 1.84 3.76
CA THR A 4 -6.55 2.71 4.38
C THR A 4 -5.16 2.65 3.77
N HIS A 5 -4.88 1.67 2.91
CA HIS A 5 -3.52 1.44 2.41
C HIS A 5 -2.91 2.66 1.72
N SER A 6 -3.65 3.26 0.79
CA SER A 6 -3.20 4.45 0.05
C SER A 6 -2.97 5.67 0.95
N LEU A 7 -3.81 5.85 1.98
CA LEU A 7 -3.67 6.92 2.98
C LEU A 7 -2.39 6.73 3.80
N ALA A 8 -2.09 5.49 4.19
CA ALA A 8 -0.88 5.16 4.92
C ALA A 8 0.38 5.37 4.06
N GLY A 9 0.31 5.03 2.76
CA GLY A 9 1.35 5.35 1.77
C GLY A 9 1.59 6.85 1.65
N ALA A 10 0.54 7.67 1.69
CA ALA A 10 0.68 9.13 1.68
C ALA A 10 1.38 9.63 2.95
N VAL A 11 1.01 9.12 4.13
CA VAL A 11 1.65 9.52 5.40
C VAL A 11 3.13 9.17 5.41
N THR A 12 3.50 7.95 5.02
CA THR A 12 4.91 7.54 5.00
C THR A 12 5.73 8.31 3.97
N THR A 13 5.17 8.58 2.80
CA THR A 13 5.82 9.43 1.79
C THR A 13 6.05 10.85 2.30
N LYS A 14 5.06 11.42 3.02
CA LYS A 14 5.21 12.73 3.66
C LYS A 14 6.42 12.77 4.58
N LEU A 15 6.55 11.77 5.46
CA LEU A 15 7.64 11.71 6.44
C LEU A 15 9.02 11.68 5.77
N VAL A 16 9.15 11.01 4.62
CA VAL A 16 10.40 11.01 3.84
C VAL A 16 10.64 12.38 3.20
N LEU A 17 9.62 12.99 2.60
CA LEU A 17 9.76 14.28 1.93
C LEU A 17 9.99 15.44 2.89
N ASP A 18 9.37 15.45 4.07
CA ASP A 18 9.60 16.46 5.11
C ASP A 18 11.05 16.43 5.60
N LYS A 19 11.63 15.23 5.79
CA LYS A 19 13.05 15.07 6.17
C LYS A 19 14.03 15.53 5.09
N ASN A 20 13.56 15.67 3.85
CA ASN A 20 14.35 16.06 2.69
C ASN A 20 13.80 17.37 2.07
N GLU A 21 13.28 18.27 2.91
CA GLU A 21 12.72 19.53 2.45
C GLU A 21 13.76 20.37 1.70
N GLY A 22 13.33 21.02 0.63
CA GLY A 22 14.19 21.84 -0.23
C GLY A 22 15.11 21.07 -1.19
N ILE A 23 15.25 19.75 -1.06
CA ILE A 23 16.15 18.96 -1.91
C ILE A 23 15.57 18.70 -3.30
N PHE A 24 14.29 18.35 -3.36
CA PHE A 24 13.65 17.87 -4.60
C PHE A 24 12.90 18.98 -5.34
N SER A 25 13.01 18.95 -6.67
CA SER A 25 12.16 19.73 -7.58
C SER A 25 10.69 19.31 -7.47
N LYS A 26 9.78 20.13 -8.03
CA LYS A 26 8.34 19.80 -8.05
C LYS A 26 8.08 18.44 -8.73
N LEU A 27 8.70 18.21 -9.88
CA LEU A 27 8.52 16.96 -10.63
C LEU A 27 8.99 15.74 -9.83
N GLU A 28 10.16 15.83 -9.19
CA GLU A 28 10.68 14.77 -8.35
C GLU A 28 9.75 14.48 -7.16
N LYS A 29 9.21 15.52 -6.51
CA LYS A 29 8.21 15.36 -5.45
C LYS A 29 6.95 14.68 -5.97
N ASP A 30 6.43 15.10 -7.12
CA ASP A 30 5.23 14.51 -7.73
C ASP A 30 5.45 13.00 -8.03
N ILE A 31 6.63 12.62 -8.51
CA ILE A 31 7.00 11.22 -8.73
C ILE A 31 7.13 10.46 -7.41
N LEU A 32 7.80 11.02 -6.39
CA LEU A 32 7.94 10.36 -5.09
C LEU A 32 6.58 10.14 -4.41
N TRP A 33 5.66 11.11 -4.52
CA TRP A 33 4.27 10.95 -4.11
C TRP A 33 3.57 9.81 -4.83
N PHE A 34 3.67 9.80 -6.16
CA PHE A 34 3.07 8.75 -6.96
C PHE A 34 3.61 7.36 -6.58
N VAL A 35 4.94 7.21 -6.51
CA VAL A 35 5.60 5.94 -6.17
C VAL A 35 5.22 5.46 -4.78
N GLY A 36 5.35 6.29 -3.74
CA GLY A 36 5.11 5.84 -2.36
C GLY A 36 3.64 5.48 -2.10
N ILE A 37 2.70 6.25 -2.64
CA ILE A 37 1.26 5.95 -2.51
C ILE A 37 0.90 4.70 -3.33
N THR A 38 1.33 4.61 -4.58
CA THR A 38 1.02 3.46 -5.43
C THR A 38 1.63 2.18 -4.87
N ALA A 39 2.87 2.23 -4.38
CA ALA A 39 3.54 1.09 -3.76
C ALA A 39 2.78 0.54 -2.54
N SER A 40 2.06 1.41 -1.81
CA SER A 40 1.23 0.97 -0.67
C SER A 40 -0.06 0.25 -1.05
N VAL A 41 -0.53 0.36 -2.30
CA VAL A 41 -1.70 -0.40 -2.79
C VAL A 41 -1.32 -1.50 -3.78
N PHE A 42 -0.07 -1.52 -4.21
CA PHE A 42 0.40 -2.40 -5.27
C PHE A 42 0.29 -3.91 -4.94
N PRO A 43 0.51 -4.38 -3.69
CA PRO A 43 0.25 -5.77 -3.33
C PRO A 43 -1.17 -6.24 -3.66
N ASP A 44 -2.17 -5.38 -3.46
CA ASP A 44 -3.60 -5.66 -3.69
C ASP A 44 -4.01 -5.68 -5.17
N PHE A 45 -3.11 -5.38 -6.11
CA PHE A 45 -3.46 -5.45 -7.53
C PHE A 45 -3.79 -6.88 -7.98
N ASP A 46 -3.43 -7.87 -7.16
CA ASP A 46 -3.81 -9.26 -7.34
C ASP A 46 -5.25 -9.60 -6.92
N LEU A 47 -5.96 -8.69 -6.24
CA LEU A 47 -7.34 -8.92 -5.81
C LEU A 47 -8.24 -9.29 -6.99
N ILE A 48 -8.02 -8.71 -8.16
CA ILE A 48 -8.79 -9.08 -9.36
C ILE A 48 -8.62 -10.56 -9.72
N ILE A 49 -7.42 -11.11 -9.56
CA ILE A 49 -7.15 -12.54 -9.82
C ILE A 49 -7.79 -13.38 -8.71
N TYR A 50 -7.76 -12.91 -7.47
CA TYR A 50 -8.40 -13.58 -6.33
C TYR A 50 -9.92 -13.73 -6.54
N PHE A 51 -10.60 -12.65 -6.90
CA PHE A 51 -12.05 -12.69 -7.15
C PHE A 51 -12.44 -13.51 -8.38
N LEU A 52 -11.53 -13.70 -9.34
CA LEU A 52 -11.75 -14.56 -10.50
C LEU A 52 -11.44 -16.05 -10.23
N ASN A 53 -10.83 -16.38 -9.09
CA ASN A 53 -10.45 -17.75 -8.75
C ASN A 53 -11.23 -18.27 -7.53
N PRO A 54 -12.31 -19.04 -7.73
CA PRO A 54 -13.16 -19.52 -6.63
C PRO A 54 -12.44 -20.49 -5.68
N ASN A 55 -11.29 -21.05 -6.08
CA ASN A 55 -10.50 -21.96 -5.25
C ASN A 55 -9.40 -21.23 -4.46
N ALA A 56 -9.24 -19.92 -4.62
CA ALA A 56 -8.25 -19.16 -3.90
C ALA A 56 -8.67 -18.99 -2.44
N THR A 57 -7.81 -19.41 -1.51
CA THR A 57 -8.08 -19.30 -0.06
C THR A 57 -7.88 -17.88 0.44
N SER A 58 -6.81 -17.20 0.02
CA SER A 58 -6.52 -15.82 0.38
C SER A 58 -5.44 -15.24 -0.54
N HIS A 59 -5.66 -14.04 -1.09
CA HIS A 59 -4.65 -13.33 -1.89
C HIS A 59 -3.44 -12.88 -1.04
N ARG A 60 -3.63 -12.66 0.26
CA ARG A 60 -2.55 -12.32 1.23
C ARG A 60 -1.52 -13.43 1.43
N GLN A 61 -1.81 -14.62 0.92
CA GLN A 61 -0.89 -15.75 0.91
C GLN A 61 -0.06 -15.84 -0.37
N TRP A 62 -0.20 -14.89 -1.30
CA TRP A 62 0.53 -14.87 -2.57
C TRP A 62 1.83 -14.09 -2.50
N ILE A 63 2.69 -14.28 -3.51
CA ILE A 63 4.03 -13.67 -3.56
C ILE A 63 4.02 -12.13 -3.58
N THR A 64 2.92 -11.55 -4.02
CA THR A 64 2.59 -10.12 -3.95
C THR A 64 2.52 -9.57 -2.53
N HIS A 65 2.33 -10.42 -1.51
CA HIS A 65 2.35 -10.02 -0.11
C HIS A 65 3.67 -10.38 0.59
N SER A 66 4.71 -10.65 -0.21
CA SER A 66 6.06 -10.92 0.29
C SER A 66 6.93 -9.66 0.28
N VAL A 67 7.57 -9.37 1.41
CA VAL A 67 8.57 -8.29 1.50
C VAL A 67 9.80 -8.57 0.64
N VAL A 68 10.09 -9.85 0.38
CA VAL A 68 11.29 -10.28 -0.39
C VAL A 68 11.26 -9.72 -1.81
N LEU A 69 10.11 -9.82 -2.48
CA LEU A 69 9.91 -9.32 -3.84
C LEU A 69 10.24 -7.82 -3.92
N TYR A 70 9.72 -7.05 -2.96
CA TYR A 70 9.88 -5.60 -2.93
C TYR A 70 11.22 -5.14 -2.39
N ALA A 71 11.86 -5.91 -1.52
CA ALA A 71 13.24 -5.69 -1.14
C ALA A 71 14.16 -5.77 -2.36
N PHE A 72 13.97 -6.77 -3.23
CA PHE A 72 14.72 -6.89 -4.47
C PHE A 72 14.46 -5.71 -5.43
N ALA A 73 13.19 -5.33 -5.62
CA ALA A 73 12.84 -4.14 -6.42
C ALA A 73 13.47 -2.85 -5.85
N SER A 74 13.50 -2.71 -4.53
CA SER A 74 14.13 -1.56 -3.86
C SER A 74 15.64 -1.54 -4.04
N LEU A 75 16.31 -2.70 -4.02
CA LEU A 75 17.74 -2.81 -4.32
C LEU A 75 18.05 -2.39 -5.76
N ILE A 76 17.19 -2.75 -6.73
CA ILE A 76 17.31 -2.28 -8.11
C ILE A 76 17.21 -0.75 -8.16
N LEU A 77 16.22 -0.15 -7.49
CA LEU A 77 16.07 1.31 -7.42
C LEU A 77 17.31 1.99 -6.80
N LEU A 78 17.87 1.41 -5.73
CA LEU A 78 19.09 1.91 -5.12
C LEU A 78 20.30 1.80 -6.06
N SER A 79 20.40 0.72 -6.85
CA SER A 79 21.49 0.53 -7.81
C SER A 79 21.55 1.67 -8.83
N PHE A 80 20.41 2.16 -9.31
CA PHE A 80 20.37 3.34 -10.18
C PHE A 80 20.97 4.58 -9.51
N GLY A 81 20.72 4.77 -8.21
CA GLY A 81 21.34 5.86 -7.45
C GLY A 81 22.87 5.79 -7.36
N PHE A 82 23.47 4.61 -7.49
CA PHE A 82 24.93 4.44 -7.55
C PHE A 82 25.51 4.69 -8.94
N PHE A 83 24.78 4.32 -10.00
CA PHE A 83 25.27 4.43 -11.37
C PHE A 83 24.99 5.80 -12.02
N TYR A 84 23.95 6.52 -11.60
CA TYR A 84 23.60 7.83 -12.16
C TYR A 84 24.44 8.97 -11.55
N LYS A 85 25.20 9.67 -12.40
CA LYS A 85 26.08 10.79 -11.99
C LYS A 85 25.29 12.07 -11.73
N LYS A 86 25.86 12.97 -10.91
CA LYS A 86 25.29 14.24 -10.42
C LYS A 86 24.79 15.25 -11.48
N LYS A 87 25.07 15.04 -12.77
CA LYS A 87 24.66 15.93 -13.89
C LYS A 87 23.34 15.52 -14.56
N GLU A 88 22.79 14.38 -14.17
CA GLU A 88 21.54 13.85 -14.71
C GLU A 88 20.33 14.52 -14.05
N LYS A 89 19.18 14.52 -14.74
CA LYS A 89 17.92 15.12 -14.27
C LYS A 89 17.46 14.57 -12.91
N PHE A 90 17.84 13.34 -12.60
CA PHE A 90 17.55 12.65 -11.35
C PHE A 90 18.86 12.23 -10.68
N GLY A 91 19.09 12.72 -9.46
CA GLY A 91 20.31 12.47 -8.71
C GLY A 91 20.25 11.24 -7.79
N ARG A 92 21.40 10.88 -7.21
CA ARG A 92 21.51 9.80 -6.20
C ARG A 92 20.48 9.92 -5.07
N GLN A 93 20.28 11.13 -4.53
CA GLN A 93 19.31 11.37 -3.44
C GLN A 93 17.87 11.07 -3.88
N PHE A 94 17.51 11.33 -5.14
CA PHE A 94 16.19 11.02 -5.66
C PHE A 94 15.94 9.51 -5.69
N TYR A 95 16.87 8.72 -6.24
CA TYR A 95 16.74 7.26 -6.27
C TYR A 95 16.76 6.62 -4.88
N MET A 96 17.57 7.16 -3.96
CA MET A 96 17.56 6.72 -2.57
C MET A 96 16.21 6.98 -1.90
N SER A 97 15.65 8.18 -2.07
CA SER A 97 14.32 8.51 -1.54
C SER A 97 13.23 7.72 -2.24
N MET A 98 13.35 7.44 -3.55
CA MET A 98 12.39 6.62 -4.31
C MET A 98 12.35 5.19 -3.78
N ALA A 99 13.52 4.57 -3.60
CA ALA A 99 13.61 3.23 -3.01
C ALA A 99 13.02 3.22 -1.58
N LEU A 100 13.29 4.27 -0.80
CA LEU A 100 12.78 4.39 0.56
C LEU A 100 11.25 4.55 0.62
N VAL A 101 10.66 5.47 -0.17
CA VAL A 101 9.19 5.63 -0.18
C VAL A 101 8.49 4.41 -0.75
N PHE A 102 9.11 3.74 -1.74
CA PHE A 102 8.60 2.49 -2.31
C PHE A 102 8.54 1.39 -1.24
N ILE A 103 9.66 1.09 -0.57
CA ILE A 103 9.69 0.01 0.42
C ILE A 103 8.84 0.35 1.66
N LEU A 104 8.83 1.61 2.11
CA LEU A 104 7.97 2.02 3.22
C LEU A 104 6.49 1.92 2.87
N GLY A 105 6.10 2.27 1.63
CA GLY A 105 4.73 2.11 1.15
C GLY A 105 4.29 0.63 1.25
N VAL A 106 5.09 -0.27 0.67
CA VAL A 106 4.84 -1.72 0.73
C VAL A 106 4.83 -2.24 2.17
N VAL A 107 5.84 -1.92 2.98
CA VAL A 107 5.94 -2.43 4.35
C VAL A 107 4.75 -1.95 5.17
N THR A 108 4.29 -0.70 4.98
CA THR A 108 3.10 -0.19 5.65
C THR A 108 1.86 -0.97 5.24
N HIS A 109 1.72 -1.30 3.95
CA HIS A 109 0.67 -2.19 3.48
C HIS A 109 0.68 -3.53 4.22
N LEU A 110 1.84 -4.21 4.23
CA LEU A 110 2.00 -5.52 4.88
C LEU A 110 1.75 -5.47 6.38
N ILE A 111 2.13 -4.37 7.06
CA ILE A 111 1.85 -4.17 8.49
C ILE A 111 0.34 -4.07 8.74
N LEU A 112 -0.39 -3.28 7.93
CA LEU A 112 -1.84 -3.15 8.07
C LEU A 112 -2.54 -4.50 7.86
N ASP A 113 -2.08 -5.28 6.91
CA ASP A 113 -2.62 -6.61 6.65
C ASP A 113 -2.21 -7.66 7.68
N TYR A 114 -1.00 -7.58 8.23
CA TYR A 114 -0.57 -8.38 9.36
C TYR A 114 -1.47 -8.19 10.59
N LEU A 115 -1.85 -6.94 10.89
CA LEU A 115 -2.69 -6.62 12.05
C LEU A 115 -4.12 -7.14 11.91
N VAL A 116 -4.61 -7.25 10.67
CA VAL A 116 -6.03 -7.46 10.41
C VAL A 116 -6.33 -8.86 9.88
N GLY A 117 -5.47 -9.49 9.07
CA GLY A 117 -5.77 -10.82 8.55
C GLY A 117 -4.63 -11.74 8.20
N GLY A 118 -3.42 -11.39 8.61
CA GLY A 118 -2.24 -12.21 8.43
C GLY A 118 -1.72 -12.25 6.99
N VAL A 119 -0.40 -12.37 6.85
CA VAL A 119 0.32 -12.27 5.57
C VAL A 119 1.49 -13.24 5.51
N THR A 120 1.82 -13.72 4.31
CA THR A 120 3.00 -14.57 4.06
C THR A 120 4.22 -13.73 3.68
N ILE A 121 4.82 -13.08 4.68
CA ILE A 121 5.86 -12.04 4.50
C ILE A 121 7.10 -12.53 3.74
N PHE A 122 7.47 -13.81 3.84
CA PHE A 122 8.77 -14.33 3.41
C PHE A 122 8.71 -15.31 2.21
N LEU A 123 7.66 -15.26 1.38
CA LEU A 123 7.64 -16.05 0.15
C LEU A 123 8.79 -15.63 -0.81
N PRO A 124 9.38 -16.56 -1.58
CA PRO A 124 9.05 -17.98 -1.68
C PRO A 124 9.74 -18.88 -0.64
N PHE A 125 10.53 -18.31 0.28
CA PHE A 125 11.34 -19.09 1.23
C PHE A 125 10.53 -19.73 2.35
N ASN A 126 9.46 -19.07 2.79
CA ASN A 126 8.60 -19.56 3.86
C ASN A 126 7.12 -19.25 3.55
N ARG A 127 6.24 -20.24 3.74
CA ARG A 127 4.78 -20.13 3.54
C ARG A 127 4.00 -19.83 4.84
N PHE A 128 4.69 -19.65 5.96
CA PHE A 128 4.07 -19.35 7.24
C PHE A 128 3.28 -18.03 7.16
N VAL A 129 2.04 -18.06 7.65
CA VAL A 129 1.18 -16.87 7.74
C VAL A 129 1.46 -16.20 9.08
N TYR A 130 2.00 -14.98 9.03
CA TYR A 130 2.26 -14.17 10.20
C TYR A 130 1.09 -13.22 10.43
N GLY A 131 0.60 -13.11 11.66
CA GLY A 131 -0.45 -12.16 12.05
C GLY A 131 -1.68 -12.84 12.61
N TYR A 132 -2.76 -12.08 12.76
CA TYR A 132 -4.02 -12.58 13.28
C TYR A 132 -4.91 -13.01 12.11
N PRO A 133 -5.25 -14.31 11.96
CA PRO A 133 -6.15 -14.75 10.90
C PRO A 133 -7.55 -14.17 11.15
N ILE A 134 -8.22 -13.74 10.07
CA ILE A 134 -9.63 -13.32 10.15
C ILE A 134 -10.50 -14.56 10.16
N GLU A 135 -11.30 -14.73 11.20
CA GLU A 135 -12.49 -15.58 11.16
C GLU A 135 -13.67 -14.73 10.66
N THR A 136 -13.81 -14.58 9.34
CA THR A 136 -15.06 -14.07 8.78
C THR A 136 -16.04 -15.23 8.74
N HIS A 137 -17.14 -15.15 9.48
CA HIS A 137 -18.18 -16.18 9.46
C HIS A 137 -18.87 -16.21 8.09
N HIS A 138 -18.53 -17.21 7.27
CA HIS A 138 -18.99 -17.39 5.89
C HIS A 138 -20.45 -17.85 5.78
N GLY A 139 -21.40 -17.03 6.25
CA GLY A 139 -22.84 -17.29 6.13
C GLY A 139 -23.62 -16.29 5.28
N GLY A 140 -23.06 -15.10 4.98
CA GLY A 140 -23.76 -14.00 4.33
C GLY A 140 -22.91 -13.20 3.31
N ASN A 141 -23.34 -11.98 3.00
CA ASN A 141 -22.63 -11.09 2.09
C ASN A 141 -21.34 -10.58 2.74
N TRP A 142 -20.20 -10.92 2.14
CA TRP A 142 -18.85 -10.60 2.64
C TRP A 142 -18.66 -9.12 3.01
N ILE A 143 -19.26 -8.17 2.28
CA ILE A 143 -19.09 -6.73 2.56
C ILE A 143 -19.82 -6.34 3.84
N THR A 144 -20.96 -6.99 4.10
CA THR A 144 -21.75 -6.74 5.31
C THR A 144 -20.99 -7.28 6.51
N ASP A 145 -20.42 -8.48 6.38
CA ASP A 145 -19.55 -9.07 7.41
C ASP A 145 -18.31 -8.20 7.65
N TYR A 146 -17.70 -7.69 6.58
CA TYR A 146 -16.54 -6.79 6.68
C TYR A 146 -16.89 -5.47 7.38
N VAL A 147 -17.92 -4.76 6.91
CA VAL A 147 -18.31 -3.44 7.44
C VAL A 147 -18.81 -3.52 8.88
N SER A 148 -19.44 -4.63 9.28
CA SER A 148 -19.89 -4.85 10.66
C SER A 148 -18.81 -5.38 11.60
N SER A 149 -17.65 -5.78 11.07
CA SER A 149 -16.57 -6.33 11.88
C SER A 149 -15.84 -5.28 12.71
N TRP A 150 -15.18 -5.72 13.78
CA TRP A 150 -14.27 -4.88 14.58
C TRP A 150 -13.08 -4.36 13.75
N TYR A 151 -12.73 -5.02 12.65
CA TYR A 151 -11.68 -4.58 11.74
C TYR A 151 -12.04 -3.26 11.06
N MET A 152 -13.31 -3.08 10.67
CA MET A 152 -13.79 -1.83 10.08
C MET A 152 -13.69 -0.67 11.08
N PHE A 153 -13.88 -0.94 12.38
CA PHE A 153 -13.67 0.08 13.42
C PHE A 153 -12.21 0.55 13.48
N ILE A 154 -11.24 -0.39 13.47
CA ILE A 154 -9.81 -0.04 13.45
C ILE A 154 -9.44 0.68 12.15
N GLU A 155 -9.93 0.19 11.02
CA GLU A 155 -9.69 0.82 9.73
C GLU A 155 -10.25 2.24 9.69
N GLY A 156 -11.46 2.46 10.22
CA GLY A 156 -12.07 3.78 10.35
C GLY A 156 -11.25 4.72 11.24
N ALA A 157 -10.75 4.23 12.37
CA ALA A 157 -9.89 5.01 13.28
C ALA A 157 -8.56 5.41 12.60
N LEU A 158 -7.91 4.47 11.92
CA LEU A 158 -6.68 4.73 11.16
C LEU A 158 -6.94 5.69 9.99
N ALA A 159 -8.03 5.49 9.24
CA ALA A 159 -8.43 6.37 8.14
C ALA A 159 -8.61 7.81 8.64
N ALA A 160 -9.32 8.01 9.75
CA ALA A 160 -9.51 9.32 10.34
C ALA A 160 -8.16 9.97 10.72
N GLY A 161 -7.28 9.21 11.39
CA GLY A 161 -5.93 9.68 11.74
C GLY A 161 -5.10 10.08 10.51
N PHE A 162 -5.09 9.25 9.47
CA PHE A 162 -4.35 9.54 8.24
C PHE A 162 -4.95 10.74 7.48
N LEU A 163 -6.28 10.89 7.44
CA LEU A 163 -6.95 12.03 6.83
C LEU A 163 -6.62 13.35 7.53
N LEU A 164 -6.44 13.35 8.85
CA LEU A 164 -5.98 14.53 9.59
C LEU A 164 -4.58 14.95 9.14
N ILE A 165 -3.67 13.99 8.95
CA ILE A 165 -2.32 14.25 8.42
C ILE A 165 -2.39 14.72 6.97
N LEU A 166 -3.30 14.15 6.16
CA LEU A 166 -3.47 14.49 4.74
C LEU A 166 -3.81 15.98 4.53
N LYS A 167 -4.51 16.61 5.48
CA LYS A 167 -4.81 18.06 5.44
C LYS A 167 -3.54 18.92 5.40
N SER A 168 -2.44 18.45 6.00
CA SER A 168 -1.17 19.18 6.07
C SER A 168 -0.30 19.03 4.83
N ILE A 169 -0.53 18.01 3.99
CA ILE A 169 0.20 17.80 2.74
C ILE A 169 -0.18 18.94 1.79
N LYS A 170 0.78 19.63 1.16
CA LYS A 170 0.47 20.72 0.21
C LYS A 170 0.46 20.26 -1.24
N ASN A 171 1.12 19.14 -1.54
CA ASN A 171 1.26 18.61 -2.89
C ASN A 171 -0.07 18.06 -3.42
N THR A 172 -0.45 18.41 -4.64
CA THR A 172 -1.72 17.98 -5.27
C THR A 172 -1.79 16.47 -5.45
N ILE A 173 -0.73 15.82 -5.95
CA ILE A 173 -0.67 14.36 -6.11
C ILE A 173 -0.77 13.69 -4.74
N GLY A 174 0.02 14.15 -3.76
CA GLY A 174 -0.01 13.65 -2.39
C GLY A 174 -1.38 13.75 -1.71
N LYS A 175 -2.22 14.71 -2.09
CA LYS A 175 -3.61 14.84 -1.58
C LYS A 175 -4.61 13.98 -2.36
N LEU A 176 -4.61 14.07 -3.68
CA LEU A 176 -5.67 13.53 -4.52
C LEU A 176 -5.50 12.03 -4.80
N LEU A 177 -4.27 11.58 -5.03
CA LEU A 177 -3.98 10.19 -5.37
C LEU A 177 -4.44 9.18 -4.29
N PRO A 178 -4.22 9.39 -2.97
CA PRO A 178 -4.67 8.42 -2.01
C PRO A 178 -6.21 8.38 -1.92
N ILE A 179 -6.88 9.53 -2.01
CA ILE A 179 -8.35 9.62 -2.06
C ILE A 179 -8.90 8.90 -3.30
N PHE A 180 -8.24 9.07 -4.44
CA PHE A 180 -8.60 8.36 -5.68
C PHE A 180 -8.53 6.84 -5.49
N TYR A 181 -7.45 6.32 -4.89
CA TYR A 181 -7.34 4.89 -4.58
C TYR A 181 -8.41 4.41 -3.59
N VAL A 182 -8.76 5.21 -2.56
CA VAL A 182 -9.89 4.88 -1.66
C VAL A 182 -11.19 4.77 -2.46
N GLY A 183 -11.43 5.69 -3.40
CA GLY A 183 -12.60 5.65 -4.29
C GLY A 183 -12.64 4.39 -5.15
N ILE A 184 -11.49 3.98 -5.72
CA ILE A 184 -11.38 2.72 -6.47
C ILE A 184 -11.71 1.53 -5.57
N SER A 185 -11.15 1.46 -4.36
CA SER A 185 -11.41 0.35 -3.43
C SER A 185 -12.89 0.25 -3.06
N ILE A 186 -13.55 1.38 -2.77
CA ILE A 186 -14.99 1.41 -2.46
C ILE A 186 -15.82 0.95 -3.66
N PHE A 187 -15.49 1.44 -4.86
CA PHE A 187 -16.19 1.04 -6.08
C PHE A 187 -16.02 -0.46 -6.35
N ALA A 188 -14.79 -0.98 -6.26
CA ALA A 188 -14.50 -2.39 -6.45
C ALA A 188 -15.23 -3.27 -5.44
N ALA A 189 -15.17 -2.93 -4.14
CA ALA A 189 -15.86 -3.67 -3.08
C ALA A 189 -17.38 -3.70 -3.31
N SER A 190 -17.96 -2.57 -3.71
CA SER A 190 -19.39 -2.46 -4.04
C SER A 190 -19.76 -3.35 -5.22
N LEU A 191 -18.95 -3.33 -6.29
CA LEU A 191 -19.16 -4.16 -7.48
C LEU A 191 -19.13 -5.65 -7.13
N ILE A 192 -18.10 -6.08 -6.40
CA ILE A 192 -17.95 -7.48 -5.96
C ILE A 192 -19.16 -7.91 -5.12
N SER A 193 -19.61 -7.06 -4.19
CA SER A 193 -20.80 -7.34 -3.37
C SER A 193 -22.09 -7.52 -4.19
N MET A 194 -22.20 -6.95 -5.39
CA MET A 194 -23.39 -7.12 -6.23
C MET A 194 -23.39 -8.44 -7.00
N PHE A 195 -22.21 -9.02 -7.27
CA PHE A 195 -22.06 -10.21 -8.11
C PHE A 195 -21.73 -11.49 -7.34
N MET A 196 -21.21 -11.37 -6.11
CA MET A 196 -20.97 -12.51 -5.21
C MET A 196 -22.12 -12.60 -4.20
N VAL A 197 -23.21 -13.25 -4.61
CA VAL A 197 -24.35 -13.67 -3.77
C VAL A 197 -24.32 -15.18 -3.64
#